data_AF-A0A956S177-F1
#
_entry.id   AF-A0A956S177-F1
#
_cell.length_a   1.000
_cell.length_b   1.000
_cell.length_c   1.000
_cell.angle_alpha   90.00
_cell.angle_beta   90.00
_cell.angle_gamma   90.00
#
_symmetry.space_group_name_H-M   'P 1'
#
loop_
_entity.id
_entity.type
_entity.pdbx_description
1 polymer ?
#
loop_
_entity_poly.entity_id
_entity_poly.type
_entity_poly.pdbx_seq_one_letter_code
_entity_poly.pdbx_strand_id
1 'polypeptide(L)'
;PPPPPTPQPPSQGPSAPGVGEVTATSLVLSWTDGNGDGRIVLAREGGDPTATPLDGTSYAPDSRFGAGSEIGSENFVVFEGDSSAVRVTDLTPGADYHFAIFEYSGNGADRRYQRGDRAQADQPTDRRAASLIGSWLQGTAGERWSAVFTALDESAFLVADDGVADGGGQPGIDRGAYQWDSITGVILTQPTTDTSGDWGLSHVSGGTVTVAGDTLTLRIGPDIEVARRVVPSPTNPLVGGWAHRDPSDPDYLLVVTFLDDQHWMLGVDDASPQGGPGMEQGTYTWDRSSGAFAATATSDTSGDTGLSPLNAAGHLAVRANLLIYSRPGAAPDTLTRVH
;
A
#
# COMPACT_ATOMS: atom_id res chain seq x y z
N PRO A 1 7.56 -7.26 -58.15
CA PRO A 1 8.39 -7.01 -56.96
C PRO A 1 8.55 -8.30 -56.13
N PRO A 2 9.76 -8.62 -55.61
CA PRO A 2 9.89 -9.65 -54.61
C PRO A 2 9.05 -9.28 -53.37
N PRO A 3 8.54 -10.26 -52.61
CA PRO A 3 7.87 -9.98 -51.34
C PRO A 3 8.82 -9.22 -50.39
N PRO A 4 8.30 -8.36 -49.51
CA PRO A 4 9.12 -7.68 -48.53
C PRO A 4 9.88 -8.72 -47.68
N PRO A 5 11.13 -8.43 -47.27
CA PRO A 5 11.91 -9.34 -46.45
C PRO A 5 11.20 -9.58 -45.12
N THR A 6 11.18 -10.83 -44.65
CA THR A 6 10.65 -11.15 -43.33
C THR A 6 11.55 -10.53 -42.25
N PRO A 7 10.98 -10.01 -41.15
CA PRO A 7 11.75 -9.51 -40.03
C PRO A 7 12.78 -10.54 -39.55
N GLN A 8 13.99 -10.06 -39.23
CA GLN A 8 15.03 -10.86 -38.59
C GLN A 8 15.06 -10.54 -37.10
N PRO A 9 15.52 -11.46 -36.22
CA PRO A 9 15.78 -11.12 -34.84
C PRO A 9 16.73 -9.91 -34.73
N PRO A 10 16.51 -8.99 -33.77
CA PRO A 10 17.43 -7.90 -33.48
C PRO A 10 18.85 -8.43 -33.24
N SER A 11 19.85 -7.68 -33.72
CA SER A 11 21.27 -8.03 -33.61
C SER A 11 22.01 -7.26 -32.51
N GLN A 12 21.37 -6.27 -31.90
CA GLN A 12 21.85 -5.55 -30.74
C GLN A 12 20.75 -5.53 -29.70
N GLY A 13 21.09 -6.01 -28.50
CA GLY A 13 20.15 -6.08 -27.40
C GLY A 13 20.03 -4.77 -26.65
N PRO A 14 19.08 -4.71 -25.71
CA PRO A 14 19.02 -3.60 -24.79
C PRO A 14 20.28 -3.64 -23.91
N SER A 15 20.68 -2.49 -23.40
CA SER A 15 21.89 -2.38 -22.58
C SER A 15 21.68 -1.43 -21.41
N ALA A 16 22.65 -1.42 -20.48
CA ALA A 16 22.63 -0.57 -19.29
C ALA A 16 21.25 -0.54 -18.58
N PRO A 17 20.69 -1.72 -18.21
CA PRO A 17 19.44 -1.73 -17.48
C PRO A 17 19.65 -1.04 -16.13
N GLY A 18 18.79 -0.09 -15.83
CA GLY A 18 18.85 0.75 -14.65
C GLY A 18 17.59 0.59 -13.81
N VAL A 19 17.77 0.73 -12.50
CA VAL A 19 16.67 0.79 -11.56
C VAL A 19 16.60 2.22 -11.03
N GLY A 20 15.44 2.84 -11.18
CA GLY A 20 15.13 4.17 -10.67
C GLY A 20 14.55 4.12 -9.27
N GLU A 21 13.51 4.90 -9.04
CA GLU A 21 12.74 4.89 -7.79
C GLU A 21 12.29 3.46 -7.44
N VAL A 22 12.60 3.02 -6.22
CA VAL A 22 12.15 1.75 -5.63
C VAL A 22 11.33 2.09 -4.41
N THR A 23 10.13 1.53 -4.38
CA THR A 23 9.17 1.64 -3.29
C THR A 23 8.99 0.24 -2.68
N ALA A 24 8.20 0.09 -1.63
CA ALA A 24 7.85 -1.21 -1.07
C ALA A 24 7.14 -2.10 -2.10
N THR A 25 6.29 -1.50 -2.94
CA THR A 25 5.38 -2.22 -3.85
C THR A 25 5.59 -1.91 -5.33
N SER A 26 6.57 -1.06 -5.67
CA SER A 26 6.86 -0.72 -7.05
C SER A 26 8.34 -0.42 -7.30
N LEU A 27 8.74 -0.48 -8.56
CA LEU A 27 10.03 0.07 -9.01
C LEU A 27 9.95 0.58 -10.44
N VAL A 28 10.85 1.49 -10.80
CA VAL A 28 11.04 1.92 -12.19
C VAL A 28 12.22 1.19 -12.80
N LEU A 29 11.99 0.38 -13.82
CA LEU A 29 13.02 -0.23 -14.66
C LEU A 29 13.22 0.62 -15.91
N SER A 30 14.47 0.91 -16.26
CA SER A 30 14.84 1.59 -17.50
C SER A 30 15.98 0.86 -18.21
N TRP A 31 16.17 1.15 -19.49
CA TRP A 31 17.24 0.58 -20.30
C TRP A 31 17.67 1.52 -21.42
N THR A 32 18.82 1.23 -22.01
CA THR A 32 19.21 1.78 -23.30
C THR A 32 18.74 0.84 -24.40
N ASP A 33 17.99 1.41 -25.32
CA ASP A 33 17.48 0.78 -26.52
C ASP A 33 18.57 0.09 -27.36
N GLY A 34 18.29 -1.15 -27.75
CA GLY A 34 19.01 -1.86 -28.81
C GLY A 34 18.47 -1.47 -30.20
N ASN A 35 18.50 -2.43 -31.13
CA ASN A 35 18.09 -2.19 -32.52
C ASN A 35 16.79 -2.89 -32.95
N GLY A 36 15.97 -3.32 -32.00
CA GLY A 36 14.65 -3.87 -32.26
C GLY A 36 13.58 -2.80 -32.53
N ASP A 37 12.41 -3.27 -32.98
CA ASP A 37 11.21 -2.45 -33.13
C ASP A 37 10.50 -2.22 -31.78
N GLY A 38 10.83 -3.03 -30.78
CA GLY A 38 10.32 -2.94 -29.41
C GLY A 38 10.97 -3.98 -28.50
N ARG A 39 10.58 -3.99 -27.22
CA ARG A 39 11.11 -4.86 -26.18
C ARG A 39 10.01 -5.57 -25.46
N ILE A 40 10.32 -6.73 -24.94
CA ILE A 40 9.53 -7.43 -23.95
C ILE A 40 10.34 -7.56 -22.66
N VAL A 41 9.72 -7.27 -21.52
CA VAL A 41 10.33 -7.40 -20.19
C VAL A 41 9.65 -8.53 -19.44
N LEU A 42 10.44 -9.51 -19.03
CA LEU A 42 10.01 -10.55 -18.10
C LEU A 42 10.46 -10.19 -16.69
N ALA A 43 9.58 -10.31 -15.72
CA ALA A 43 9.86 -10.19 -14.30
C ALA A 43 9.64 -11.52 -13.60
N ARG A 44 10.46 -11.81 -12.60
CA ARG A 44 10.33 -12.98 -11.72
C ARG A 44 10.74 -12.62 -10.29
N GLU A 45 9.99 -13.14 -9.31
CA GLU A 45 10.31 -13.02 -7.89
C GLU A 45 11.26 -14.14 -7.45
N GLY A 46 12.29 -13.82 -6.66
CA GLY A 46 13.17 -14.79 -6.01
C GLY A 46 14.23 -15.47 -6.89
N GLY A 47 14.32 -15.13 -8.17
CA GLY A 47 15.41 -15.58 -9.04
C GLY A 47 15.28 -15.11 -10.48
N ASP A 48 16.37 -15.26 -11.24
CA ASP A 48 16.44 -14.88 -12.65
C ASP A 48 15.28 -15.42 -13.49
N PRO A 49 14.74 -14.63 -14.45
CA PRO A 49 13.84 -15.16 -15.44
C PRO A 49 14.50 -16.29 -16.25
N THR A 50 13.89 -17.47 -16.23
CA THR A 50 14.41 -18.68 -16.90
C THR A 50 13.76 -18.93 -18.26
N ALA A 51 12.69 -18.20 -18.57
CA ALA A 51 12.00 -18.31 -19.85
C ALA A 51 12.56 -17.36 -20.91
N THR A 52 12.40 -17.74 -22.16
CA THR A 52 12.67 -16.89 -23.33
C THR A 52 11.40 -16.80 -24.17
N PRO A 53 10.99 -15.60 -24.62
CA PRO A 53 9.88 -15.43 -25.55
C PRO A 53 10.08 -16.24 -26.84
N LEU A 54 8.99 -16.77 -27.39
CA LEU A 54 9.02 -17.59 -28.59
C LEU A 54 8.71 -16.75 -29.83
N ASP A 55 9.50 -16.92 -30.89
CA ASP A 55 9.25 -16.31 -32.19
C ASP A 55 7.82 -16.59 -32.68
N GLY A 56 7.21 -15.58 -33.31
CA GLY A 56 5.85 -15.63 -33.84
C GLY A 56 4.75 -15.62 -32.77
N THR A 57 5.10 -15.44 -31.49
CA THR A 57 4.15 -15.35 -30.38
C THR A 57 4.08 -13.92 -29.85
N SER A 58 2.86 -13.41 -29.66
CA SER A 58 2.61 -12.16 -28.94
C SER A 58 2.19 -12.48 -27.51
N TYR A 59 2.64 -11.67 -26.57
CA TYR A 59 2.27 -11.79 -25.16
C TYR A 59 1.48 -10.56 -24.73
N ALA A 60 0.52 -10.72 -23.84
CA ALA A 60 -0.19 -9.59 -23.24
C ALA A 60 0.64 -9.05 -22.06
N PRO A 61 1.12 -7.79 -22.12
CA PRO A 61 1.82 -7.19 -21.00
C PRO A 61 0.84 -6.61 -19.96
N ASP A 62 1.24 -6.57 -18.70
CA ASP A 62 0.60 -5.76 -17.65
C ASP A 62 1.69 -5.30 -16.67
N SER A 63 1.76 -4.01 -16.37
CA SER A 63 2.79 -3.47 -15.47
C SER A 63 2.63 -3.89 -14.01
N ARG A 64 1.49 -4.48 -13.65
CA ARG A 64 1.29 -5.14 -12.35
C ARG A 64 1.89 -6.53 -12.41
N PHE A 65 2.83 -6.82 -11.51
CA PHE A 65 3.47 -8.14 -11.45
C PHE A 65 2.42 -9.25 -11.28
N GLY A 66 2.55 -10.33 -12.06
CA GLY A 66 1.61 -11.45 -12.04
C GLY A 66 0.36 -11.30 -12.92
N ALA A 67 0.03 -10.11 -13.42
CA ALA A 67 -1.16 -9.88 -14.24
C ALA A 67 -0.94 -10.05 -15.75
N GLY A 68 0.32 -9.93 -16.20
CA GLY A 68 0.71 -10.16 -17.59
C GLY A 68 0.75 -11.64 -17.97
N SER A 69 1.01 -11.92 -19.25
CA SER A 69 1.19 -13.29 -19.72
C SER A 69 2.35 -13.97 -18.99
N GLU A 70 2.12 -15.20 -18.55
CA GLU A 70 3.17 -16.04 -17.98
C GLU A 70 3.88 -16.82 -19.08
N ILE A 71 5.22 -16.76 -19.10
CA ILE A 71 6.06 -17.55 -20.00
C ILE A 71 6.81 -18.58 -19.17
N GLY A 72 6.61 -19.87 -19.46
CA GLY A 72 7.17 -20.93 -18.64
C GLY A 72 6.49 -20.97 -17.27
N SER A 73 7.27 -20.88 -16.19
CA SER A 73 6.77 -20.85 -14.81
C SER A 73 7.34 -19.62 -14.10
N GLU A 74 6.46 -18.82 -13.50
CA GLU A 74 6.76 -17.64 -12.69
C GLU A 74 7.48 -16.48 -13.42
N ASN A 75 7.47 -16.45 -14.77
CA ASN A 75 8.00 -15.32 -15.53
C ASN A 75 6.84 -14.54 -16.14
N PHE A 76 6.58 -13.35 -15.64
CA PHE A 76 5.45 -12.54 -16.07
C PHE A 76 5.91 -11.42 -17.00
N VAL A 77 5.15 -11.20 -18.07
CA VAL A 77 5.41 -10.12 -19.03
C VAL A 77 4.91 -8.81 -18.45
N VAL A 78 5.82 -7.99 -17.92
CA VAL A 78 5.48 -6.71 -17.28
C VAL A 78 5.49 -5.52 -18.23
N PHE A 79 6.07 -5.69 -19.41
CA PHE A 79 6.11 -4.67 -20.45
C PHE A 79 6.27 -5.30 -21.83
N GLU A 80 5.62 -4.72 -22.83
CA GLU A 80 5.88 -4.96 -24.24
C GLU A 80 5.63 -3.66 -25.03
N GLY A 81 6.63 -3.16 -25.77
CA GLY A 81 6.48 -1.91 -26.54
C GLY A 81 7.82 -1.25 -26.90
N ASP A 82 7.75 -0.01 -27.38
CA ASP A 82 8.90 0.79 -27.87
C ASP A 82 9.45 1.79 -26.85
N SER A 83 8.83 1.93 -25.67
CA SER A 83 9.39 2.68 -24.54
C SER A 83 10.74 2.10 -24.09
N SER A 84 11.51 2.91 -23.38
CA SER A 84 12.79 2.57 -22.75
C SER A 84 12.70 2.45 -21.22
N ALA A 85 11.48 2.51 -20.66
CA ALA A 85 11.22 2.35 -19.24
C ALA A 85 9.80 1.83 -18.95
N VAL A 86 9.65 1.16 -17.80
CA VAL A 86 8.38 0.72 -17.22
C VAL A 86 8.40 0.89 -15.70
N ARG A 87 7.29 1.35 -15.11
CA ARG A 87 7.06 1.25 -13.66
C ARG A 87 6.32 -0.07 -13.39
N VAL A 88 6.95 -0.98 -12.66
CA VAL A 88 6.34 -2.25 -12.25
C VAL A 88 5.72 -2.06 -10.87
N THR A 89 4.47 -2.48 -10.71
CA THR A 89 3.68 -2.35 -9.46
C THR A 89 3.19 -3.71 -8.96
N ASP A 90 2.45 -3.72 -7.84
CA ASP A 90 1.97 -4.94 -7.15
C ASP A 90 3.11 -5.89 -6.75
N LEU A 91 4.28 -5.32 -6.42
CA LEU A 91 5.42 -6.06 -5.91
C LEU A 91 5.26 -6.37 -4.42
N THR A 92 5.77 -7.52 -4.01
CA THR A 92 5.84 -7.93 -2.60
C THR A 92 6.93 -7.11 -1.90
N PRO A 93 6.61 -6.44 -0.78
CA PRO A 93 7.62 -5.73 -0.01
C PRO A 93 8.74 -6.62 0.48
N GLY A 94 9.97 -6.23 0.14
CA GLY A 94 11.17 -6.96 0.47
C GLY A 94 11.46 -8.22 -0.28
N ALA A 95 10.75 -8.49 -1.36
CA ALA A 95 11.10 -9.56 -2.26
C ALA A 95 12.17 -9.10 -3.26
N ASP A 96 12.99 -10.04 -3.68
CA ASP A 96 13.98 -9.82 -4.74
C ASP A 96 13.30 -10.03 -6.09
N TYR A 97 13.30 -9.01 -6.94
CA TYR A 97 12.77 -9.10 -8.30
C TYR A 97 13.88 -9.07 -9.33
N HIS A 98 13.81 -9.98 -10.29
CA HIS A 98 14.76 -10.14 -11.36
C HIS A 98 14.09 -9.91 -12.70
N PHE A 99 14.77 -9.19 -13.58
CA PHE A 99 14.24 -8.78 -14.87
C PHE A 99 15.10 -9.29 -16.02
N ALA A 100 14.45 -9.65 -17.12
CA ALA A 100 15.10 -9.96 -18.39
C ALA A 100 14.43 -9.19 -19.51
N ILE A 101 15.21 -8.39 -20.24
CA ILE A 101 14.74 -7.54 -21.33
C ILE A 101 15.24 -8.11 -22.65
N PHE A 102 14.32 -8.36 -23.57
CA PHE A 102 14.62 -8.87 -24.90
C PHE A 102 14.11 -7.89 -25.95
N GLU A 103 14.96 -7.54 -26.91
CA GLU A 103 14.53 -6.83 -28.11
C GLU A 103 13.72 -7.79 -29.01
N TYR A 104 12.76 -7.24 -29.75
CA TYR A 104 12.05 -7.93 -30.82
C TYR A 104 11.94 -7.06 -32.07
N SER A 105 11.78 -7.71 -33.22
CA SER A 105 11.38 -7.08 -34.48
C SER A 105 10.12 -7.74 -35.03
N GLY A 106 9.39 -7.02 -35.88
CA GLY A 106 8.15 -7.50 -36.48
C GLY A 106 6.97 -7.55 -35.51
N ASN A 107 5.85 -8.10 -35.99
CA ASN A 107 4.60 -8.17 -35.24
C ASN A 107 3.90 -9.51 -35.48
N GLY A 108 2.97 -9.88 -34.60
CA GLY A 108 2.17 -11.11 -34.72
C GLY A 108 3.00 -12.36 -35.03
N ALA A 109 2.64 -13.09 -36.09
CA ALA A 109 3.36 -14.29 -36.53
C ALA A 109 4.78 -14.01 -37.08
N ASP A 110 5.06 -12.77 -37.48
CA ASP A 110 6.36 -12.33 -37.98
C ASP A 110 7.29 -11.82 -36.87
N ARG A 111 6.83 -11.82 -35.61
CA ARG A 111 7.62 -11.46 -34.44
C ARG A 111 8.89 -12.31 -34.34
N ARG A 112 10.05 -11.67 -34.17
CA ARG A 112 11.32 -12.33 -33.90
C ARG A 112 11.98 -11.73 -32.66
N TYR A 113 12.23 -12.56 -31.67
CA TYR A 113 12.90 -12.14 -30.44
C TYR A 113 14.39 -12.40 -30.53
N GLN A 114 15.16 -11.49 -29.96
CA GLN A 114 16.60 -11.66 -29.84
C GLN A 114 16.95 -12.86 -28.96
N ARG A 115 18.02 -13.58 -29.34
CA ARG A 115 18.60 -14.66 -28.52
C ARG A 115 20.04 -14.30 -28.15
N GLY A 116 20.38 -14.39 -26.86
CA GLY A 116 21.77 -14.30 -26.39
C GLY A 116 22.11 -13.03 -25.62
N ASP A 117 21.84 -11.84 -26.17
CA ASP A 117 22.22 -10.56 -25.53
C ASP A 117 21.02 -9.88 -24.84
N ARG A 118 20.38 -10.60 -23.92
CA ARG A 118 19.34 -10.01 -23.06
C ARG A 118 20.00 -9.11 -22.00
N ALA A 119 19.36 -7.99 -21.67
CA ALA A 119 19.75 -7.23 -20.49
C ALA A 119 19.10 -7.83 -19.24
N GLN A 120 19.82 -7.84 -18.12
CA GLN A 120 19.31 -8.28 -16.82
C GLN A 120 19.50 -7.19 -15.78
N ALA A 121 18.51 -7.03 -14.91
CA ALA A 121 18.61 -6.22 -13.71
C ALA A 121 17.97 -6.98 -12.55
N ASP A 122 18.57 -6.83 -11.38
CA ASP A 122 18.12 -7.45 -10.14
C ASP A 122 17.90 -6.35 -9.12
N GLN A 123 16.77 -6.39 -8.43
CA GLN A 123 16.42 -5.38 -7.46
C GLN A 123 15.56 -5.94 -6.32
N PRO A 124 16.01 -5.87 -5.06
CA PRO A 124 15.11 -5.97 -3.92
C PRO A 124 14.15 -4.78 -3.90
N THR A 125 12.86 -5.01 -3.67
CA THR A 125 11.96 -3.94 -3.22
C THR A 125 12.38 -3.47 -1.83
N ASP A 126 12.08 -2.21 -1.52
CA ASP A 126 12.56 -1.63 -0.27
C ASP A 126 11.75 -2.14 0.94
N ARG A 127 12.30 -3.15 1.64
CA ARG A 127 11.77 -3.63 2.94
C ARG A 127 11.58 -2.50 3.93
N ARG A 128 12.47 -1.51 3.90
CA ARG A 128 12.46 -0.43 4.86
C ARG A 128 11.32 0.52 4.53
N ALA A 129 11.07 0.88 3.28
CA ALA A 129 9.91 1.69 2.88
C ALA A 129 8.57 1.08 3.36
N ALA A 130 8.42 -0.24 3.25
CA ALA A 130 7.23 -0.95 3.76
C ALA A 130 7.14 -0.93 5.28
N SER A 131 8.27 -0.81 5.98
CA SER A 131 8.29 -0.95 7.43
C SER A 131 7.53 0.15 8.15
N LEU A 132 7.27 1.31 7.53
CA LEU A 132 6.40 2.32 8.13
C LEU A 132 4.91 2.01 7.97
N ILE A 133 4.52 1.29 6.91
CA ILE A 133 3.12 0.97 6.61
C ILE A 133 2.50 0.16 7.75
N GLY A 134 1.26 0.52 8.11
CA GLY A 134 0.51 -0.11 9.19
C GLY A 134 0.05 0.89 10.25
N SER A 135 -0.66 0.36 11.25
CA SER A 135 -1.17 1.11 12.39
C SER A 135 -0.24 1.02 13.59
N TRP A 136 -0.03 2.16 14.24
CA TRP A 136 0.92 2.37 15.32
C TRP A 136 0.22 3.05 16.49
N LEU A 137 0.18 2.37 17.63
CA LEU A 137 -0.38 2.88 18.87
C LEU A 137 0.61 3.79 19.56
N GLN A 138 0.22 5.05 19.76
CA GLN A 138 0.96 6.00 20.57
C GLN A 138 0.36 6.04 21.99
N GLY A 139 1.24 6.07 22.98
CA GLY A 139 0.86 6.18 24.38
C GLY A 139 1.99 5.82 25.34
N THR A 140 1.84 6.24 26.59
CA THR A 140 2.82 5.91 27.63
C THR A 140 2.77 4.42 27.97
N ALA A 141 3.94 3.81 28.17
CA ALA A 141 4.02 2.41 28.57
C ALA A 141 3.27 2.18 29.90
N GLY A 142 2.23 1.33 29.87
CA GLY A 142 1.40 1.01 31.04
C GLY A 142 0.16 1.90 31.21
N GLU A 143 -0.04 2.88 30.32
CA GLU A 143 -1.26 3.67 30.21
C GLU A 143 -2.10 3.22 29.01
N ARG A 144 -3.33 3.73 28.94
CA ARG A 144 -4.15 3.59 27.73
C ARG A 144 -3.49 4.42 26.62
N TRP A 145 -3.41 3.86 25.42
CA TRP A 145 -2.99 4.59 24.22
C TRP A 145 -3.90 5.81 24.03
N SER A 146 -3.33 6.88 23.47
CA SER A 146 -4.01 8.16 23.21
C SER A 146 -4.22 8.40 21.71
N ALA A 147 -3.47 7.71 20.85
CA ALA A 147 -3.60 7.89 19.41
C ALA A 147 -3.26 6.63 18.63
N VAL A 148 -3.76 6.58 17.40
CA VAL A 148 -3.31 5.64 16.37
C VAL A 148 -2.84 6.42 15.15
N PHE A 149 -1.54 6.37 14.89
CA PHE A 149 -0.98 6.77 13.60
C PHE A 149 -1.06 5.59 12.63
N THR A 150 -1.69 5.76 11.48
CA THR A 150 -1.72 4.77 10.41
C THR A 150 -1.05 5.34 9.17
N ALA A 151 0.10 4.77 8.79
CA ALA A 151 0.66 4.97 7.47
C ALA A 151 -0.08 4.04 6.50
N LEU A 152 -0.85 4.66 5.61
CA LEU A 152 -1.57 4.02 4.53
C LEU A 152 -0.68 4.03 3.31
N ASP A 153 -0.45 2.86 2.72
CA ASP A 153 0.41 2.76 1.54
C ASP A 153 1.74 3.54 1.75
N GLU A 154 2.35 4.04 0.68
CA GLU A 154 3.63 4.76 0.74
C GLU A 154 3.45 6.29 0.67
N SER A 155 2.21 6.79 0.73
CA SER A 155 1.92 8.19 0.41
C SER A 155 0.93 8.89 1.32
N ALA A 156 0.13 8.17 2.10
CA ALA A 156 -0.95 8.76 2.88
C ALA A 156 -0.90 8.36 4.37
N PHE A 157 -1.37 9.24 5.24
CA PHE A 157 -1.51 8.90 6.65
C PHE A 157 -2.87 9.34 7.19
N LEU A 158 -3.27 8.69 8.27
CA LEU A 158 -4.31 9.15 9.17
C LEU A 158 -3.85 8.95 10.61
N VAL A 159 -3.94 9.99 11.43
CA VAL A 159 -3.85 9.94 12.88
C VAL A 159 -5.26 10.12 13.42
N ALA A 160 -5.65 9.26 14.36
CA ALA A 160 -6.79 9.51 15.23
C ALA A 160 -6.26 9.74 16.63
N ASP A 161 -6.61 10.86 17.24
CA ASP A 161 -6.18 11.28 18.59
C ASP A 161 -7.39 11.37 19.52
N ASP A 162 -7.23 10.87 20.75
CA ASP A 162 -8.21 10.97 21.82
C ASP A 162 -7.54 11.34 23.14
N GLY A 163 -8.27 12.08 23.97
CA GLY A 163 -7.73 12.62 25.21
C GLY A 163 -8.59 13.74 25.79
N VAL A 164 -8.05 14.41 26.80
CA VAL A 164 -8.69 15.59 27.38
C VAL A 164 -8.20 16.82 26.65
N ALA A 165 -9.10 17.51 25.96
CA ALA A 165 -8.76 18.73 25.22
C ALA A 165 -8.11 19.78 26.11
N ASP A 166 -7.14 20.50 25.55
CA ASP A 166 -6.41 21.58 26.21
C ASP A 166 -6.22 22.78 25.26
N GLY A 167 -5.29 23.68 25.60
CA GLY A 167 -5.04 24.86 24.77
C GLY A 167 -4.30 24.59 23.46
N GLY A 168 -3.72 23.39 23.31
CA GLY A 168 -2.99 22.97 22.13
C GLY A 168 -3.84 22.08 21.22
N GLY A 169 -4.59 21.13 21.78
CA GLY A 169 -5.38 20.23 20.93
C GLY A 169 -6.56 19.55 21.61
N GLN A 170 -7.20 18.66 20.85
CA GLN A 170 -8.48 18.04 21.20
C GLN A 170 -8.64 16.69 20.47
N PRO A 171 -9.56 15.82 20.90
CA PRO A 171 -9.87 14.60 20.17
C PRO A 171 -10.30 14.90 18.72
N GLY A 172 -9.72 14.19 17.76
CA GLY A 172 -9.90 14.49 16.35
C GLY A 172 -9.00 13.64 15.46
N ILE A 173 -8.81 14.10 14.23
CA ILE A 173 -7.94 13.45 13.26
C ILE A 173 -6.97 14.43 12.62
N ASP A 174 -5.85 13.87 12.19
CA ASP A 174 -4.98 14.47 11.19
C ASP A 174 -4.85 13.51 10.02
N ARG A 175 -5.09 14.01 8.81
CA ARG A 175 -4.89 13.24 7.58
C ARG A 175 -4.05 14.04 6.62
N GLY A 176 -3.22 13.36 5.85
CA GLY A 176 -2.51 14.00 4.76
C GLY A 176 -1.67 13.05 3.95
N ALA A 177 -0.79 13.64 3.15
CA ALA A 177 0.26 12.91 2.45
C ALA A 177 1.53 12.86 3.29
N TYR A 178 2.36 11.83 3.08
CA TYR A 178 3.72 11.79 3.61
C TYR A 178 4.73 11.37 2.55
N GLN A 179 5.97 11.77 2.74
CA GLN A 179 7.14 11.23 2.07
C GLN A 179 8.11 10.77 3.14
N TRP A 180 8.58 9.53 3.04
CA TRP A 180 9.54 8.98 3.99
C TRP A 180 10.70 8.32 3.27
N ASP A 181 11.91 8.78 3.60
CA ASP A 181 13.15 8.15 3.17
C ASP A 181 13.55 7.12 4.21
N SER A 182 13.44 5.84 3.85
CA SER A 182 13.71 4.70 4.71
C SER A 182 15.20 4.52 5.08
N ILE A 183 16.11 5.20 4.36
CA ILE A 183 17.56 5.16 4.55
C ILE A 183 17.97 6.25 5.53
N THR A 184 17.54 7.48 5.28
CA THR A 184 17.88 8.64 6.13
C THR A 184 16.94 8.79 7.32
N GLY A 185 15.77 8.15 7.26
CA GLY A 185 14.68 8.28 8.22
C GLY A 185 13.87 9.56 8.06
N VAL A 186 14.26 10.48 7.16
CA VAL A 186 13.58 11.77 7.02
C VAL A 186 12.13 11.55 6.60
N ILE A 187 11.20 12.13 7.34
CA ILE A 187 9.77 12.17 7.01
C ILE A 187 9.33 13.61 6.80
N LEU A 188 8.52 13.84 5.77
CA LEU A 188 7.82 15.07 5.50
C LEU A 188 6.33 14.76 5.41
N THR A 189 5.50 15.53 6.12
CA THR A 189 4.04 15.40 6.10
C THR A 189 3.41 16.62 5.45
N GLN A 190 2.29 16.40 4.76
CA GLN A 190 1.46 17.43 4.14
C GLN A 190 0.01 17.19 4.56
N PRO A 191 -0.38 17.72 5.74
CA PRO A 191 -1.73 17.58 6.26
C PRO A 191 -2.74 18.25 5.33
N THR A 192 -3.85 17.58 5.06
CA THR A 192 -5.00 18.08 4.29
C THR A 192 -6.23 18.31 5.16
N THR A 193 -6.34 17.55 6.25
CA THR A 193 -7.44 17.63 7.21
C THR A 193 -6.86 17.61 8.60
N ASP A 194 -7.30 18.54 9.43
CA ASP A 194 -6.91 18.68 10.84
C ASP A 194 -8.15 19.09 11.63
N THR A 195 -8.55 18.22 12.56
CA THR A 195 -9.57 18.50 13.57
C THR A 195 -9.03 18.37 14.99
N SER A 196 -7.75 18.02 15.14
CA SER A 196 -7.11 17.73 16.42
C SER A 196 -6.33 18.93 16.99
N GLY A 197 -6.09 19.97 16.19
CA GLY A 197 -5.30 21.14 16.58
C GLY A 197 -3.80 20.80 16.57
N ASP A 198 -3.06 21.24 17.60
CA ASP A 198 -1.62 20.96 17.75
C ASP A 198 -1.31 19.48 18.08
N TRP A 199 -2.32 18.62 18.23
CA TRP A 199 -2.13 17.16 18.37
C TRP A 199 -1.82 16.54 17.00
N GLY A 200 -1.31 15.31 16.97
CA GLY A 200 -0.99 14.61 15.72
C GLY A 200 0.23 15.13 14.93
N LEU A 201 0.09 15.20 13.61
CA LEU A 201 1.14 15.51 12.61
C LEU A 201 0.88 16.80 11.82
N SER A 202 -0.23 17.50 12.06
CA SER A 202 -0.65 18.70 11.34
C SER A 202 0.32 19.89 11.52
N HIS A 203 0.99 19.94 12.68
CA HIS A 203 1.98 20.98 13.02
C HIS A 203 3.43 20.54 12.82
N VAL A 204 3.65 19.33 12.29
CA VAL A 204 4.97 18.76 12.06
C VAL A 204 5.38 19.07 10.61
N SER A 205 6.34 19.98 10.43
CA SER A 205 6.88 20.30 9.09
C SER A 205 7.95 19.30 8.60
N GLY A 206 8.33 18.36 9.46
CA GLY A 206 9.27 17.28 9.16
C GLY A 206 9.94 16.74 10.41
N GLY A 207 10.53 15.55 10.29
CA GLY A 207 11.22 14.88 11.38
C GLY A 207 12.03 13.69 10.88
N THR A 208 12.48 12.85 11.80
CA THR A 208 13.04 11.54 11.45
C THR A 208 12.23 10.43 12.10
N VAL A 209 11.80 9.46 11.30
CA VAL A 209 11.17 8.22 11.72
C VAL A 209 12.16 7.07 11.59
N THR A 210 12.34 6.31 12.66
CA THR A 210 13.05 5.03 12.65
C THR A 210 12.07 3.93 13.03
N VAL A 211 12.07 2.85 12.25
CA VAL A 211 11.31 1.63 12.56
C VAL A 211 12.28 0.50 12.92
N ALA A 212 12.12 -0.06 14.12
CA ALA A 212 12.87 -1.21 14.62
C ALA A 212 11.88 -2.29 15.10
N GLY A 213 11.58 -3.24 14.22
CA GLY A 213 10.56 -4.27 14.48
C GLY A 213 9.17 -3.63 14.68
N ASP A 214 8.61 -3.82 15.87
CA ASP A 214 7.30 -3.30 16.26
C ASP A 214 7.38 -1.96 17.00
N THR A 215 8.53 -1.29 16.96
CA THR A 215 8.72 0.04 17.56
C THR A 215 9.00 1.07 16.46
N LEU A 216 8.15 2.10 16.42
CA LEU A 216 8.36 3.32 15.66
C LEU A 216 8.87 4.40 16.62
N THR A 217 9.91 5.11 16.23
CA THR A 217 10.40 6.29 16.95
C THR A 217 10.37 7.48 16.01
N LEU A 218 9.52 8.46 16.33
CA LEU A 218 9.43 9.74 15.64
C LEU A 218 10.20 10.79 16.44
N ARG A 219 11.09 11.52 15.77
CA ARG A 219 11.83 12.62 16.37
C ARG A 219 11.51 13.92 15.65
N ILE A 220 11.05 14.91 16.39
CA ILE A 220 10.73 16.26 15.89
C ILE A 220 11.51 17.25 16.76
N GLY A 221 12.60 17.79 16.21
CA GLY A 221 13.51 18.65 16.97
C GLY A 221 14.05 17.94 18.24
N PRO A 222 13.81 18.47 19.46
CA PRO A 222 14.23 17.83 20.69
C PRO A 222 13.31 16.68 21.14
N ASP A 223 12.07 16.64 20.65
CA ASP A 223 11.02 15.74 21.13
C ASP A 223 11.10 14.37 20.49
N ILE A 224 10.74 13.34 21.26
CA ILE A 224 10.77 11.93 20.84
C ILE A 224 9.43 11.30 21.20
N GLU A 225 8.74 10.83 20.18
CA GLU A 225 7.52 10.04 20.30
C GLU A 225 7.81 8.58 19.95
N VAL A 226 7.22 7.67 20.71
CA VAL A 226 7.37 6.22 20.49
C VAL A 226 6.00 5.60 20.30
N ALA A 227 5.84 4.87 19.21
CA ALA A 227 4.62 4.14 18.91
C ALA A 227 4.90 2.65 18.72
N ARG A 228 3.91 1.83 19.05
CA ARG A 228 3.98 0.36 18.96
C ARG A 228 3.13 -0.13 17.82
N ARG A 229 3.65 -1.04 17.01
CA ARG A 229 2.89 -1.62 15.90
C ARG A 229 1.68 -2.39 16.45
N VAL A 230 0.53 -2.22 15.81
CA VAL A 230 -0.61 -3.12 15.99
C VAL A 230 -0.34 -4.40 15.21
N VAL A 231 0.08 -5.44 15.93
CA VAL A 231 0.42 -6.72 15.33
C VAL A 231 -0.85 -7.56 15.13
N PRO A 232 -1.08 -8.13 13.93
CA PRO A 232 -2.22 -9.02 13.70
C PRO A 232 -2.27 -10.18 14.70
N SER A 233 -3.44 -10.44 15.25
CA SER A 233 -3.62 -11.53 16.22
C SER A 233 -3.82 -12.88 15.52
N PRO A 234 -3.12 -13.94 15.95
CA PRO A 234 -3.32 -15.29 15.41
C PRO A 234 -4.69 -15.88 15.76
N THR A 235 -5.34 -15.37 16.81
CA THR A 235 -6.63 -15.88 17.31
C THR A 235 -7.81 -14.99 16.91
N ASN A 236 -7.57 -13.69 16.74
CA ASN A 236 -8.59 -12.71 16.35
C ASN A 236 -8.19 -11.97 15.05
N PRO A 237 -8.70 -12.39 13.89
CA PRO A 237 -8.36 -11.79 12.61
C PRO A 237 -8.89 -10.37 12.44
N LEU A 238 -9.74 -9.84 13.33
CA LEU A 238 -10.10 -8.42 13.28
C LEU A 238 -8.90 -7.54 13.64
N VAL A 239 -8.01 -7.99 14.53
CA VAL A 239 -6.90 -7.19 15.05
C VAL A 239 -6.00 -6.70 13.90
N GLY A 240 -5.72 -5.40 13.92
CA GLY A 240 -5.03 -4.68 12.86
C GLY A 240 -5.82 -3.48 12.32
N GLY A 241 -5.17 -2.73 11.43
CA GLY A 241 -5.78 -1.59 10.72
C GLY A 241 -6.51 -2.02 9.45
N TRP A 242 -7.62 -1.34 9.17
CA TRP A 242 -8.47 -1.53 7.99
C TRP A 242 -8.89 -0.18 7.44
N ALA A 243 -8.82 0.00 6.13
CA ALA A 243 -9.15 1.24 5.45
C ALA A 243 -10.31 1.07 4.46
N HIS A 244 -11.21 2.05 4.44
CA HIS A 244 -12.18 2.26 3.36
C HIS A 244 -11.80 3.53 2.60
N ARG A 245 -11.78 3.45 1.28
CA ARG A 245 -11.74 4.59 0.37
C ARG A 245 -12.95 4.46 -0.54
N ASP A 246 -13.73 5.54 -0.70
CA ASP A 246 -14.87 5.55 -1.61
C ASP A 246 -14.38 5.97 -3.02
N PRO A 247 -14.49 5.11 -4.06
CA PRO A 247 -14.08 5.50 -5.40
C PRO A 247 -14.89 6.65 -6.01
N SER A 248 -16.08 6.93 -5.47
CA SER A 248 -16.96 8.03 -5.88
C SER A 248 -16.72 9.33 -5.10
N ASP A 249 -16.04 9.24 -3.97
CA ASP A 249 -15.62 10.38 -3.15
C ASP A 249 -14.13 10.25 -2.77
N PRO A 250 -13.22 10.87 -3.54
CA PRO A 250 -11.77 10.75 -3.29
C PRO A 250 -11.34 11.38 -1.97
N ASP A 251 -12.18 12.24 -1.39
CA ASP A 251 -11.91 12.87 -0.10
C ASP A 251 -12.34 11.96 1.06
N TYR A 252 -13.16 10.93 0.81
CA TYR A 252 -13.55 9.97 1.84
C TYR A 252 -12.41 9.00 2.20
N LEU A 253 -12.05 8.97 3.48
CA LEU A 253 -11.16 7.96 4.05
C LEU A 253 -11.62 7.59 5.45
N LEU A 254 -11.87 6.30 5.68
CA LEU A 254 -12.11 5.75 7.02
C LEU A 254 -11.02 4.74 7.33
N VAL A 255 -10.40 4.86 8.49
CA VAL A 255 -9.46 3.87 9.02
C VAL A 255 -9.95 3.42 10.38
N VAL A 256 -10.14 2.12 10.56
CA VAL A 256 -10.43 1.50 11.85
C VAL A 256 -9.32 0.53 12.24
N THR A 257 -8.88 0.62 13.49
CA THR A 257 -7.85 -0.22 14.07
C THR A 257 -8.45 -1.00 15.24
N PHE A 258 -8.53 -2.32 15.11
CA PHE A 258 -8.96 -3.22 16.19
C PHE A 258 -7.75 -3.73 16.95
N LEU A 259 -7.89 -3.78 18.28
CA LEU A 259 -6.87 -4.27 19.20
C LEU A 259 -7.26 -5.63 19.78
N ASP A 260 -6.26 -6.35 20.27
CA ASP A 260 -6.42 -7.71 20.81
C ASP A 260 -7.12 -7.74 22.17
N ASP A 261 -7.10 -6.62 22.88
CA ASP A 261 -7.77 -6.40 24.16
C ASP A 261 -9.24 -5.94 24.03
N GLN A 262 -9.85 -6.12 22.85
CA GLN A 262 -11.23 -5.74 22.52
C GLN A 262 -11.50 -4.23 22.46
N HIS A 263 -10.47 -3.40 22.35
CA HIS A 263 -10.64 -1.99 22.01
C HIS A 263 -10.50 -1.71 20.52
N TRP A 264 -11.02 -0.57 20.09
CA TRP A 264 -10.86 -0.08 18.73
C TRP A 264 -10.72 1.43 18.73
N MET A 265 -10.05 1.94 17.70
CA MET A 265 -9.98 3.35 17.37
C MET A 265 -10.25 3.52 15.87
N LEU A 266 -10.97 4.56 15.52
CA LEU A 266 -11.35 4.91 14.17
C LEU A 266 -11.04 6.38 13.94
N GLY A 267 -10.51 6.69 12.77
CA GLY A 267 -10.54 8.05 12.23
C GLY A 267 -11.25 8.03 10.89
N VAL A 268 -12.05 9.05 10.64
CA VAL A 268 -12.75 9.22 9.38
C VAL A 268 -12.62 10.66 8.93
N ASP A 269 -12.26 10.83 7.66
CA ASP A 269 -12.40 12.07 6.94
C ASP A 269 -13.59 11.91 6.00
N ASP A 270 -14.72 12.50 6.41
CA ASP A 270 -15.98 12.52 5.68
C ASP A 270 -16.45 13.97 5.60
N ALA A 271 -16.58 14.49 4.39
CA ALA A 271 -17.08 15.85 4.16
C ALA A 271 -18.62 15.91 4.12
N SER A 272 -19.31 14.81 4.42
CA SER A 272 -20.77 14.75 4.36
C SER A 272 -21.44 15.61 5.43
N PRO A 273 -22.68 16.08 5.20
CA PRO A 273 -23.42 16.84 6.21
C PRO A 273 -23.90 16.00 7.41
N GLN A 274 -23.80 14.67 7.34
CA GLN A 274 -24.36 13.73 8.32
C GLN A 274 -23.29 13.27 9.33
N GLY A 275 -22.03 13.24 8.93
CA GLY A 275 -20.88 13.06 9.80
C GLY A 275 -19.68 13.81 9.24
N GLY A 276 -18.92 14.45 10.11
CA GLY A 276 -17.76 15.26 9.74
C GLY A 276 -16.45 14.53 9.95
N PRO A 277 -15.31 15.13 9.55
CA PRO A 277 -14.00 14.59 9.88
C PRO A 277 -13.85 14.50 11.41
N GLY A 278 -13.47 13.32 11.91
CA GLY A 278 -13.43 13.06 13.33
C GLY A 278 -12.93 11.65 13.66
N MET A 279 -12.90 11.35 14.95
CA MET A 279 -12.48 10.05 15.46
C MET A 279 -13.58 9.43 16.32
N GLU A 280 -13.53 8.12 16.42
CA GLU A 280 -14.29 7.36 17.40
C GLU A 280 -13.38 6.34 18.06
N GLN A 281 -13.68 6.01 19.31
CA GLN A 281 -12.96 4.92 19.97
C GLN A 281 -13.80 4.28 21.06
N GLY A 282 -13.56 2.99 21.32
CA GLY A 282 -14.26 2.30 22.39
C GLY A 282 -13.95 0.83 22.47
N THR A 283 -14.97 0.03 22.78
CA THR A 283 -14.87 -1.43 22.93
C THR A 283 -15.72 -2.15 21.91
N TYR A 284 -15.35 -3.40 21.60
CA TYR A 284 -16.12 -4.25 20.71
C TYR A 284 -16.29 -5.67 21.25
N THR A 285 -17.36 -6.32 20.82
CA THR A 285 -17.54 -7.78 20.93
C THR A 285 -17.63 -8.37 19.54
N TRP A 286 -17.05 -9.55 19.37
CA TRP A 286 -17.13 -10.28 18.11
C TRP A 286 -17.17 -11.78 18.34
N ASP A 287 -18.21 -12.44 17.82
CA ASP A 287 -18.29 -13.89 17.77
C ASP A 287 -17.79 -14.38 16.42
N ARG A 288 -16.64 -15.07 16.41
CA ARG A 288 -16.01 -15.55 15.18
C ARG A 288 -16.87 -16.54 14.38
N SER A 289 -17.75 -17.29 15.05
CA SER A 289 -18.51 -18.37 14.42
C SER A 289 -19.72 -17.86 13.65
N SER A 290 -20.42 -16.87 14.23
CA SER A 290 -21.60 -16.23 13.68
C SER A 290 -21.27 -14.95 12.92
N GLY A 291 -20.13 -14.33 13.23
CA GLY A 291 -19.76 -13.00 12.75
C GLY A 291 -20.43 -11.86 13.54
N ALA A 292 -21.29 -12.17 14.52
CA ALA A 292 -22.01 -11.17 15.29
C ALA A 292 -21.03 -10.17 15.91
N PHE A 293 -21.28 -8.88 15.67
CA PHE A 293 -20.42 -7.79 16.08
C PHE A 293 -21.23 -6.68 16.74
N ALA A 294 -20.68 -6.12 17.81
CA ALA A 294 -21.20 -4.90 18.41
C ALA A 294 -20.03 -4.02 18.87
N ALA A 295 -20.09 -2.74 18.53
CA ALA A 295 -19.18 -1.72 19.05
C ALA A 295 -19.90 -0.85 20.07
N THR A 296 -19.16 -0.32 21.04
CA THR A 296 -19.62 0.70 21.98
C THR A 296 -18.59 1.80 22.01
N ALA A 297 -18.94 2.95 21.46
CA ALA A 297 -18.11 4.14 21.48
C ALA A 297 -18.06 4.73 22.89
N THR A 298 -16.87 5.18 23.29
CA THR A 298 -16.60 5.91 24.53
C THR A 298 -16.16 7.36 24.26
N SER A 299 -15.70 7.63 23.03
CA SER A 299 -15.42 8.95 22.49
C SER A 299 -15.87 8.94 21.02
N ASP A 300 -16.47 10.04 20.56
CA ASP A 300 -17.02 10.20 19.22
C ASP A 300 -17.02 11.69 18.85
N THR A 301 -16.28 12.05 17.81
CA THR A 301 -16.27 13.38 17.20
C THR A 301 -16.65 13.37 15.73
N SER A 302 -17.00 12.22 15.14
CA SER A 302 -17.37 12.07 13.73
C SER A 302 -18.88 12.11 13.48
N GLY A 303 -19.71 12.06 14.53
CA GLY A 303 -21.17 12.19 14.40
C GLY A 303 -21.81 10.88 13.94
N ASP A 304 -22.59 10.89 12.84
CA ASP A 304 -23.26 9.68 12.34
C ASP A 304 -22.40 8.84 11.37
N THR A 305 -21.09 9.13 11.28
CA THR A 305 -20.14 8.38 10.43
C THR A 305 -19.16 7.60 11.30
N GLY A 306 -19.12 6.27 11.13
CA GLY A 306 -18.18 5.39 11.82
C GLY A 306 -18.83 4.12 12.34
N LEU A 307 -18.38 3.62 13.50
CA LEU A 307 -18.91 2.41 14.13
C LEU A 307 -20.00 2.72 15.17
N SER A 308 -19.99 3.89 15.78
CA SER A 308 -20.97 4.30 16.81
C SER A 308 -22.45 4.21 16.36
N PRO A 309 -22.81 4.50 15.09
CA PRO A 309 -24.20 4.42 14.62
C PRO A 309 -24.65 2.98 14.33
N LEU A 310 -23.72 2.03 14.30
CA LEU A 310 -23.98 0.63 13.98
C LEU A 310 -24.61 -0.05 15.20
N ASN A 311 -25.93 0.01 15.29
CA ASN A 311 -26.68 -0.74 16.28
C ASN A 311 -26.38 -2.26 16.21
N ALA A 312 -26.55 -2.96 17.33
CA ALA A 312 -26.04 -4.31 17.65
C ALA A 312 -26.48 -5.51 16.75
N ALA A 313 -26.91 -5.27 15.50
CA ALA A 313 -27.30 -6.27 14.51
C ALA A 313 -26.29 -6.43 13.35
N GLY A 314 -25.08 -5.89 13.50
CA GLY A 314 -24.01 -5.99 12.51
C GLY A 314 -23.29 -7.34 12.53
N HIS A 315 -22.78 -7.76 11.38
CA HIS A 315 -21.89 -8.91 11.26
C HIS A 315 -20.59 -8.50 10.57
N LEU A 316 -19.45 -8.83 11.21
CA LEU A 316 -18.12 -8.70 10.61
C LEU A 316 -17.57 -10.06 10.22
N ALA A 317 -17.02 -10.13 9.01
CA ALA A 317 -16.26 -11.28 8.52
C ALA A 317 -14.93 -10.82 7.92
N VAL A 318 -13.87 -11.59 8.16
CA VAL A 318 -12.57 -11.37 7.53
C VAL A 318 -12.33 -12.44 6.47
N ARG A 319 -12.02 -12.00 5.24
CA ARG A 319 -11.65 -12.87 4.12
C ARG A 319 -10.37 -12.36 3.47
N ALA A 320 -9.26 -13.06 3.74
CA ALA A 320 -7.93 -12.59 3.35
C ALA A 320 -7.70 -11.13 3.83
N ASN A 321 -7.55 -10.20 2.91
CA ASN A 321 -7.30 -8.78 3.19
C ASN A 321 -8.57 -7.93 3.21
N LEU A 322 -9.76 -8.54 3.20
CA LEU A 322 -11.04 -7.83 3.26
C LEU A 322 -11.71 -8.01 4.61
N LEU A 323 -12.12 -6.91 5.22
CA LEU A 323 -13.08 -6.85 6.31
C LEU A 323 -14.44 -6.49 5.71
N ILE A 324 -15.42 -7.34 5.95
CA ILE A 324 -16.76 -7.22 5.36
C ILE A 324 -17.74 -6.96 6.49
N TYR A 325 -18.35 -5.79 6.48
CA TYR A 325 -19.46 -5.44 7.36
C TYR A 325 -20.78 -5.69 6.65
N SER A 326 -21.73 -6.31 7.35
CA SER A 326 -23.06 -6.60 6.78
C SER A 326 -24.15 -6.39 7.81
N ARG A 327 -25.29 -5.87 7.34
CA ARG A 327 -26.49 -5.63 8.14
C ARG A 327 -27.75 -5.99 7.33
N PRO A 328 -28.85 -6.43 7.99
CA PRO A 328 -30.07 -6.79 7.29
C PRO A 328 -30.61 -5.65 6.42
N GLY A 329 -30.89 -5.94 5.15
CA GLY A 329 -31.51 -4.99 4.22
C GLY A 329 -30.57 -3.96 3.58
N ALA A 330 -29.25 -4.05 3.80
CA ALA A 330 -28.26 -3.21 3.12
C ALA A 330 -27.21 -4.05 2.37
N ALA A 331 -26.57 -3.45 1.37
CA ALA A 331 -25.37 -4.01 0.78
C ALA A 331 -24.24 -4.04 1.82
N PRO A 332 -23.31 -5.02 1.74
CA PRO A 332 -22.17 -5.06 2.64
C PRO A 332 -21.16 -3.98 2.30
N ASP A 333 -20.54 -3.41 3.33
CA ASP A 333 -19.41 -2.48 3.22
C ASP A 333 -18.10 -3.28 3.34
N THR A 334 -17.09 -2.88 2.58
CA THR A 334 -15.80 -3.59 2.54
C THR A 334 -14.63 -2.67 2.79
N LEU A 335 -13.78 -3.05 3.74
CA LEU A 335 -12.51 -2.39 4.05
C LEU A 335 -11.36 -3.31 3.67
N THR A 336 -10.24 -2.71 3.26
CA THR A 336 -9.00 -3.41 2.94
C THR A 336 -8.04 -3.30 4.10
N ARG A 337 -7.34 -4.38 4.43
CA ARG A 337 -6.34 -4.37 5.50
C ARG A 337 -5.19 -3.42 5.16
N VAL A 338 -4.68 -2.73 6.18
CA VAL A 338 -3.47 -1.90 6.07
C VAL A 338 -2.26 -2.77 6.38
N HIS A 339 -1.37 -2.96 5.40
CA HIS A 339 -0.10 -3.69 5.52
C HIS A 339 0.86 -3.32 4.40
#